data_AF-A0A7C7PLU7-F1
#
_entry.id   AF-A0A7C7PLU7-F1
#
_cell.length_a   1.000
_cell.length_b   1.000
_cell.length_c   1.000
_cell.angle_alpha   90.00
_cell.angle_beta   90.00
_cell.angle_gamma   90.00
#
_symmetry.space_group_name_H-M   'P 1'
#
loop_
_entity.id
_entity.type
_entity.pdbx_description
1 polymer ?
#
loop_
_entity_poly.entity_id
_entity_poly.type
_entity_poly.pdbx_seq_one_letter_code
_entity_poly.pdbx_strand_id
1 'polypeptide(L)'
;MLQLSKEDLVKAYTQMRTIRDFEERVHEEFAGGGIPGFVHLYAGEEASAVGVCMNLNDGDNIASTHRGHGHCIAKGCDVKGMMQEIYGRRGGLCGGKGGSMHIADLSKGMMGAN
;
A
#
# COMPACT_ATOMS: atom_id res chain seq x y z
N MET A 1 23.29 -17.80 1.88
CA MET A 1 22.24 -16.83 2.27
C MET A 1 22.75 -15.46 1.90
N LEU A 2 22.05 -14.72 1.05
CA LEU A 2 22.36 -13.30 0.82
C LEU A 2 22.07 -12.56 2.12
N GLN A 3 23.10 -11.96 2.71
CA GLN A 3 22.98 -11.20 3.94
C GLN A 3 22.65 -9.76 3.54
N LEU A 4 21.48 -9.27 3.94
CA LEU A 4 21.07 -7.89 3.68
C LEU A 4 22.05 -6.93 4.35
N SER A 5 22.40 -5.84 3.64
CA SER A 5 23.21 -4.80 4.24
C SER A 5 22.43 -4.08 5.34
N LYS A 6 23.13 -3.35 6.23
CA LYS A 6 22.47 -2.49 7.21
C LYS A 6 21.54 -1.48 6.53
N GLU A 7 21.93 -0.96 5.37
CA GLU A 7 21.12 -0.01 4.61
C GLU A 7 19.83 -0.65 4.10
N ASP A 8 19.91 -1.88 3.59
CA ASP A 8 18.73 -2.61 3.11
C ASP A 8 17.77 -2.93 4.25
N LEU A 9 18.31 -3.31 5.42
CA LEU A 9 17.50 -3.55 6.62
C LEU A 9 16.79 -2.27 7.10
N VAL A 10 17.48 -1.12 7.08
CA VAL A 10 16.89 0.17 7.43
C VAL A 10 15.80 0.56 6.42
N LYS A 11 16.04 0.37 5.11
CA LYS A 11 15.03 0.62 4.06
C LYS A 11 13.80 -0.27 4.25
N ALA A 12 14.00 -1.58 4.44
CA ALA A 12 12.91 -2.52 4.66
C ALA A 12 12.11 -2.16 5.92
N TYR A 13 12.78 -1.88 7.03
CA TYR A 13 12.12 -1.43 8.27
C TYR A 13 11.33 -0.14 8.07
N THR A 14 11.89 0.82 7.35
CA THR A 14 11.23 2.10 7.06
C THR A 14 9.95 1.88 6.27
N GLN A 15 9.99 1.05 5.22
CA GLN A 15 8.77 0.71 4.46
C GLN A 15 7.74 -0.02 5.32
N MET A 16 8.15 -1.00 6.13
CA MET A 16 7.22 -1.71 7.02
C MET A 16 6.56 -0.76 8.04
N ARG A 17 7.31 0.20 8.58
CA ARG A 17 6.76 1.22 9.47
C ARG A 17 5.81 2.17 8.75
N THR A 18 6.15 2.62 7.54
CA THR A 18 5.23 3.44 6.72
C THR A 18 3.92 2.71 6.47
N ILE A 19 3.96 1.41 6.15
CA ILE A 19 2.75 0.60 6.00
C ILE A 19 1.97 0.57 7.31
N ARG A 20 2.61 0.23 8.43
CA ARG A 20 1.94 0.17 9.73
C ARG A 20 1.28 1.50 10.11
N ASP A 21 1.99 2.61 9.97
CA ASP A 21 1.48 3.94 10.32
C ASP A 21 0.29 4.33 9.43
N PHE A 22 0.36 3.99 8.13
CA PHE A 22 -0.75 4.18 7.21
C PHE A 22 -1.98 3.36 7.62
N GLU A 23 -1.78 2.09 7.95
CA GLU A 23 -2.83 1.18 8.39
C GLU A 23 -3.50 1.60 9.69
N GLU A 24 -2.72 2.05 10.67
CA GLU A 24 -3.24 2.60 11.94
C GLU A 24 -4.08 3.85 11.69
N ARG A 25 -3.62 4.75 10.80
CA ARG A 25 -4.41 5.92 10.40
C ARG A 25 -5.70 5.53 9.68
N VAL A 26 -5.65 4.62 8.70
CA VAL A 26 -6.84 4.15 8.00
C VAL A 26 -7.85 3.53 8.98
N HIS A 27 -7.37 2.79 9.97
CA HIS A 27 -8.22 2.22 11.02
C HIS A 27 -8.96 3.30 11.82
N GLU A 28 -8.27 4.34 12.28
CA GLU A 28 -8.87 5.46 13.01
C GLU A 28 -9.94 6.18 12.19
N GLU A 29 -9.62 6.53 10.94
CA GLU A 29 -10.52 7.27 10.05
C GLU A 29 -11.74 6.44 9.63
N PHE A 30 -11.56 5.11 9.49
CA PHE A 30 -12.66 4.18 9.27
C PHE A 30 -13.57 4.08 10.49
N ALA A 31 -13.00 3.93 11.69
CA ALA A 31 -13.77 3.88 12.93
C ALA A 31 -14.53 5.19 13.19
N GLY A 32 -13.99 6.33 12.75
CA GLY A 32 -14.66 7.63 12.78
C GLY A 32 -15.75 7.82 11.73
N GLY A 33 -15.94 6.87 10.80
CA GLY A 33 -16.94 6.94 9.73
C GLY A 33 -16.57 7.88 8.57
N GLY A 34 -15.31 8.32 8.49
CA GLY A 34 -14.85 9.23 7.43
C GLY A 34 -14.56 8.55 6.10
N ILE A 35 -14.35 7.23 6.10
CA ILE A 35 -14.03 6.43 4.91
C ILE A 35 -15.30 5.75 4.39
N PRO A 36 -15.67 5.94 3.10
CA PRO A 36 -16.78 5.23 2.50
C PRO A 36 -16.44 3.74 2.25
N GLY A 37 -17.41 2.86 2.43
CA GLY A 37 -17.28 1.44 2.12
C GLY A 37 -16.61 0.64 3.24
N PHE A 38 -15.71 -0.27 2.90
CA PHE A 38 -14.99 -1.13 3.84
C PHE A 38 -13.48 -1.00 3.64
N VAL A 39 -12.73 -1.21 4.71
CA VAL A 39 -11.27 -1.30 4.69
C VAL A 39 -10.83 -2.69 5.11
N HIS A 40 -9.83 -3.23 4.39
CA HIS A 40 -9.16 -4.46 4.76
C HIS A 40 -7.73 -4.12 5.11
N LEU A 41 -7.47 -4.02 6.40
CA LEU A 41 -6.17 -3.59 6.87
C LEU A 41 -5.07 -4.58 6.45
N TYR A 42 -3.83 -4.13 6.30
CA TYR A 42 -2.63 -4.94 6.03
C TYR A 42 -1.77 -5.15 7.29
N ALA A 43 -2.19 -4.56 8.42
CA ALA A 43 -1.51 -4.67 9.70
C ALA A 43 -1.17 -6.13 10.04
N GLY A 44 0.13 -6.41 10.21
CA GLY A 44 0.68 -7.72 10.59
C GLY A 44 1.32 -8.47 9.43
N GLU A 45 1.14 -8.01 8.19
CA GLU A 45 1.66 -8.64 6.97
C GLU A 45 2.76 -7.81 6.29
N GLU A 46 3.23 -6.72 6.90
CA GLU A 46 4.10 -5.72 6.27
C GLU A 46 5.37 -6.32 5.66
N ALA A 47 5.98 -7.28 6.36
CA ALA A 47 7.18 -7.97 5.90
C ALA A 47 6.94 -8.78 4.62
N SER A 48 5.72 -9.28 4.39
CA SER A 48 5.35 -10.00 3.17
C SER A 48 5.45 -9.09 1.94
N ALA A 49 4.76 -7.94 1.99
CA ALA A 49 4.81 -6.96 0.91
C ALA A 49 6.23 -6.42 0.68
N VAL A 50 6.91 -5.98 1.75
CA VAL A 50 8.24 -5.36 1.65
C VAL A 50 9.29 -6.36 1.17
N GLY A 51 9.29 -7.58 1.72
CA GLY A 51 10.26 -8.60 1.36
C GLY A 51 10.20 -8.99 -0.11
N VAL A 52 9.01 -9.04 -0.70
CA VAL A 52 8.86 -9.29 -2.14
C VAL A 52 9.20 -8.03 -2.94
N CYS A 53 8.57 -6.89 -2.65
CA CYS A 53 8.64 -5.70 -3.49
C CYS A 53 10.02 -5.03 -3.50
N MET A 54 10.84 -5.20 -2.45
CA MET A 54 12.22 -4.67 -2.44
C MET A 54 13.13 -5.28 -3.50
N ASN A 55 12.71 -6.39 -4.12
CA ASN A 55 13.42 -7.08 -5.20
C ASN A 55 12.82 -6.76 -6.59
N LEU A 56 11.78 -5.92 -6.66
CA LEU A 56 11.07 -5.57 -7.87
C LEU A 56 11.39 -4.14 -8.31
N ASN A 57 11.19 -3.84 -9.59
CA ASN A 57 11.26 -2.50 -10.14
C ASN A 57 9.95 -2.10 -10.84
N ASP A 58 9.83 -0.87 -11.32
CA ASP A 58 8.60 -0.34 -11.95
C ASP A 58 8.20 -1.09 -13.25
N GLY A 59 9.11 -1.87 -13.86
CA GLY A 59 8.81 -2.77 -14.98
C GLY A 59 8.20 -4.11 -14.59
N ASP A 60 8.25 -4.49 -13.30
CA ASP A 60 7.63 -5.70 -12.78
C ASP A 60 6.20 -5.42 -12.32
N ASN A 61 5.26 -6.25 -12.77
CA ASN A 61 3.86 -6.14 -12.39
C ASN A 61 3.51 -7.05 -11.22
N ILE A 62 2.69 -6.54 -10.31
CA ILE A 62 2.06 -7.32 -9.24
C ILE A 62 0.54 -7.12 -9.26
N ALA A 63 -0.17 -8.17 -8.88
CA ALA A 63 -1.59 -8.13 -8.52
C ALA A 63 -1.71 -8.52 -7.05
N SER A 64 -2.56 -7.81 -6.30
CA SER A 64 -2.74 -8.04 -4.88
C SER A 64 -4.12 -8.63 -4.57
N THR A 65 -4.29 -9.10 -3.34
CA THR A 65 -5.57 -9.53 -2.75
C THR A 65 -6.31 -8.36 -2.10
N HIS A 66 -7.45 -8.65 -1.46
CA HIS A 66 -8.29 -7.72 -0.69
C HIS A 66 -7.52 -6.93 0.37
N ARG A 67 -6.40 -7.48 0.87
CA ARG A 67 -5.45 -6.77 1.73
C ARG A 67 -4.37 -6.11 0.85
N GLY A 68 -4.75 -5.05 0.15
CA GLY A 68 -3.92 -4.44 -0.90
C GLY A 68 -2.90 -3.41 -0.45
N HIS A 69 -3.17 -2.69 0.64
CA HIS A 69 -2.47 -1.44 0.96
C HIS A 69 -0.95 -1.61 1.13
N GLY A 70 -0.51 -2.67 1.81
CA GLY A 70 0.91 -2.93 2.01
C GLY A 70 1.66 -3.17 0.70
N HIS A 71 1.08 -3.92 -0.23
CA HIS A 71 1.66 -4.13 -1.56
C HIS A 71 1.72 -2.82 -2.35
N CYS A 72 0.69 -1.98 -2.31
CA CYS A 72 0.71 -0.68 -2.97
C CYS A 72 1.87 0.20 -2.45
N ILE A 73 2.01 0.34 -1.13
CA ILE A 73 3.09 1.17 -0.54
C ILE A 73 4.46 0.56 -0.84
N ALA A 74 4.62 -0.76 -0.67
CA ALA A 74 5.90 -1.43 -0.91
C ALA A 74 6.32 -1.39 -2.39
N LYS A 75 5.36 -1.39 -3.33
CA LYS A 75 5.59 -1.20 -4.77
C LYS A 75 5.86 0.25 -5.15
N GLY A 76 5.68 1.19 -4.22
CA GLY A 76 6.02 2.60 -4.41
C GLY A 76 4.87 3.47 -4.91
N CYS A 77 3.62 3.06 -4.73
CA CYS A 77 2.46 3.93 -4.93
C CYS A 77 2.54 5.16 -4.00
N ASP A 78 2.05 6.31 -4.47
CA ASP A 78 2.04 7.53 -3.64
C ASP A 78 1.04 7.40 -2.48
N VAL A 79 1.55 7.42 -1.25
CA VAL A 79 0.76 7.28 -0.02
C VAL A 79 -0.32 8.36 0.10
N LYS A 80 -0.05 9.59 -0.35
CA LYS A 80 -1.05 10.66 -0.31
C LYS A 80 -2.18 10.40 -1.30
N GLY A 81 -1.84 10.03 -2.53
CA GLY A 81 -2.78 9.57 -3.55
C GLY A 81 -3.60 8.38 -3.08
N MET A 82 -2.98 7.40 -2.40
CA MET A 82 -3.70 6.28 -1.79
C MET A 82 -4.74 6.76 -0.78
N MET A 83 -4.38 7.66 0.15
CA MET A 83 -5.35 8.16 1.13
C MET A 83 -6.48 8.95 0.45
N GLN A 84 -6.16 9.76 -0.56
CA GLN A 84 -7.18 10.46 -1.36
C GLN A 84 -8.12 9.49 -2.07
N GLU A 85 -7.59 8.37 -2.59
CA GLU A 85 -8.37 7.31 -3.21
C GLU A 85 -9.33 6.66 -2.21
N ILE A 86 -8.83 6.34 -1.00
CA ILE A 86 -9.63 5.75 0.09
C ILE A 86 -10.79 6.66 0.50
N TYR A 87 -10.59 7.98 0.55
CA TYR A 87 -11.66 8.95 0.80
C TYR A 87 -12.58 9.23 -0.41
N GLY A 88 -12.37 8.57 -1.55
CA GLY A 88 -13.15 8.83 -2.76
C GLY A 88 -12.91 10.22 -3.37
N ARG A 89 -11.73 10.80 -3.19
CA ARG A 89 -11.38 12.13 -3.69
C ARG A 89 -10.79 12.07 -5.09
N ARG A 90 -11.08 13.08 -5.91
CA ARG A 90 -10.61 13.20 -7.32
C ARG A 90 -9.10 13.07 -7.51
N GLY A 91 -8.29 13.46 -6.53
CA GLY A 91 -6.83 13.35 -6.61
C GLY A 91 -6.27 11.96 -6.27
N GLY A 92 -7.13 10.99 -5.95
CA GLY A 92 -6.71 9.62 -5.71
C GLY A 92 -6.10 8.97 -6.96
N LEU A 93 -5.33 7.89 -6.75
CA LEU A 93 -4.59 7.20 -7.81
C LEU A 93 -5.49 6.68 -8.95
N CYS A 94 -6.76 6.42 -8.67
CA CYS A 94 -7.78 6.01 -9.64
C CYS A 94 -8.91 7.05 -9.78
N GLY A 95 -8.67 8.28 -9.33
CA GLY A 95 -9.63 9.37 -9.38
C GLY A 95 -10.73 9.30 -8.32
N GLY A 96 -10.51 8.56 -7.22
CA GLY A 96 -11.45 8.40 -6.11
C GLY A 96 -12.58 7.41 -6.39
N LYS A 97 -12.36 6.45 -7.29
CA LYS A 97 -13.38 5.49 -7.75
C LYS A 97 -13.12 4.05 -7.32
N GLY A 98 -11.86 3.69 -7.06
CA GLY A 98 -11.46 2.37 -6.61
C GLY A 98 -11.60 2.18 -5.11
N GLY A 99 -11.54 3.27 -4.34
CA GLY A 99 -11.63 3.20 -2.87
C GLY A 99 -10.49 2.39 -2.25
N SER A 100 -10.71 1.86 -1.05
CA SER A 100 -9.70 1.06 -0.33
C SER A 100 -9.32 -0.25 -1.04
N MET A 101 -10.28 -0.96 -1.64
CA MET A 101 -10.02 -2.29 -2.17
C MET A 101 -9.36 -2.30 -3.55
N HIS A 102 -9.55 -1.28 -4.39
CA HIS A 102 -9.16 -1.32 -5.80
C HIS A 102 -8.11 -0.27 -6.18
N ILE A 103 -7.22 0.07 -5.26
CA ILE A 103 -6.09 0.97 -5.53
C ILE A 103 -5.17 0.34 -6.59
N ALA A 104 -4.90 1.08 -7.67
CA ALA A 104 -3.97 0.69 -8.73
C ALA A 104 -3.10 1.87 -9.17
N ASP A 105 -1.88 1.57 -9.61
CA ASP A 105 -0.96 2.50 -10.24
C ASP A 105 -0.10 1.74 -11.26
N LEU A 106 -0.50 1.82 -12.52
CA LEU A 106 0.17 1.10 -13.61
C LEU A 106 1.59 1.62 -13.88
N SER A 107 1.90 2.86 -13.49
CA SER A 107 3.27 3.40 -13.62
C SER A 107 4.25 2.72 -12.65
N LYS A 108 3.72 2.11 -11.60
CA LYS A 108 4.45 1.30 -10.60
C LYS A 108 4.29 -0.19 -10.84
N GLY A 109 3.61 -0.63 -11.89
CA GLY A 109 3.25 -2.04 -12.07
C GLY A 109 2.29 -2.58 -11.00
N MET A 110 1.56 -1.71 -10.30
CA MET A 110 0.53 -2.10 -9.33
C MET A 110 -0.82 -2.24 -10.06
N MET A 111 -1.17 -3.47 -10.46
CA MET A 111 -2.34 -3.74 -11.33
C MET A 111 -3.69 -3.58 -10.62
N GLY A 112 -3.70 -3.57 -9.28
CA GLY A 112 -4.90 -3.51 -8.46
C GLY A 112 -4.95 -4.57 -7.36
N ALA A 113 -5.94 -4.42 -6.49
CA ALA A 113 -6.28 -5.33 -5.40
C ALA A 113 -7.76 -5.77 -5.49
N ASN A 114 -8.08 -6.94 -4.95
CA ASN A 114 -9.42 -7.57 -5.00
C ASN A 114 -9.82 -8.19 -3.66
#